data_AF-A0A0A8E362-F1
#
_entry.id   AF-A0A0A8E362-F1
#
_cell.length_a   1.000
_cell.length_b   1.000
_cell.length_c   1.000
_cell.angle_alpha   90.00
_cell.angle_beta   90.00
_cell.angle_gamma   90.00
#
_symmetry.space_group_name_H-M   'P 1'
#
loop_
_entity.id
_entity.type
_entity.pdbx_description
1 polymer ?
#
loop_
_entity_poly.entity_id
_entity_poly.type
_entity_poly.pdbx_seq_one_letter_code
_entity_poly.pdbx_strand_id
1 'polypeptide(L)'
;MDNIAFKIQLGVILPKMEEKISNSTLEIFDELVGFVKSGEVDGEEVNVAEIREILIKDFEIFLDKKIIPKSEKLKSNNNSVSDEAEEVNAAEEV
;
A
#
# COMPACT_ATOMS: atom_id res chain seq x y z
N MET A 1 12.30 14.77 -17.40
CA MET A 1 11.50 15.86 -16.79
C MET A 1 11.29 15.50 -15.34
N ASP A 2 11.85 16.28 -14.41
CA ASP A 2 11.61 16.09 -12.98
C ASP A 2 10.12 16.34 -12.70
N ASN A 3 9.37 15.26 -12.45
CA ASN A 3 7.95 15.36 -12.16
C ASN A 3 7.78 15.83 -10.72
N ILE A 4 7.81 17.15 -10.52
CA ILE A 4 7.67 17.80 -9.21
C ILE A 4 6.37 17.35 -8.52
N ALA A 5 5.28 17.12 -9.25
CA ALA A 5 4.04 16.60 -8.70
C ALA A 5 4.21 15.19 -8.10
N PHE A 6 4.98 14.31 -8.76
CA PHE A 6 5.34 12.99 -8.24
C PHE A 6 6.18 13.08 -6.95
N LYS A 7 7.16 13.99 -6.91
CA LYS A 7 7.98 14.23 -5.70
C LYS A 7 7.16 14.81 -4.54
N ILE A 8 6.20 15.69 -4.82
CA ILE A 8 5.27 16.24 -3.81
C ILE A 8 4.34 15.15 -3.26
N GLN A 9 3.81 14.28 -4.13
CA GLN A 9 2.99 13.14 -3.70
C GLN A 9 3.77 12.16 -2.83
N LEU A 10 5.05 11.91 -3.17
CA LEU A 10 5.94 11.11 -2.32
C LEU A 10 6.15 11.73 -0.94
N GLY A 11 6.28 13.06 -0.87
CA GLY A 11 6.38 13.79 0.39
C GLY A 11 5.15 13.67 1.30
N VAL A 12 3.97 13.34 0.74
CA VAL A 12 2.72 13.17 1.50
C VAL A 12 2.40 11.71 1.79
N ILE A 13 2.76 10.80 0.87
CA ILE A 13 2.40 9.38 1.03
C ILE A 13 3.27 8.69 2.07
N LEU A 14 4.56 9.04 2.18
CA LEU A 14 5.46 8.43 3.17
C LEU A 14 4.98 8.66 4.61
N PRO A 15 4.65 9.90 5.04
CA PRO A 15 4.05 10.13 6.36
C PRO A 15 2.75 9.36 6.59
N LYS A 16 1.90 9.24 5.56
CA LYS A 16 0.65 8.47 5.65
C LYS A 16 0.89 6.97 5.80
N MET A 17 1.89 6.43 5.12
CA MET A 17 2.28 5.02 5.28
C MET A 17 2.84 4.79 6.68
N GLU A 18 3.69 5.68 7.17
CA GLU A 18 4.19 5.62 8.55
C GLU A 18 3.03 5.62 9.55
N GLU A 19 2.05 6.52 9.41
CA GLU A 19 0.88 6.59 10.31
C GLU A 19 -0.01 5.34 10.23
N LYS A 20 -0.22 4.78 9.03
CA LYS A 20 -1.25 3.76 8.80
C LYS A 20 -0.76 2.33 8.91
N ILE A 21 0.50 2.06 8.57
CA ILE A 21 0.99 0.68 8.43
C ILE A 21 2.31 0.40 9.18
N SER A 22 2.94 1.40 9.80
CA SER A 22 4.25 1.20 10.46
C SER A 22 4.21 0.13 11.55
N ASN A 23 3.30 0.24 12.52
CA ASN A 23 3.24 -0.71 13.64
C ASN A 23 3.01 -2.16 13.17
N SER A 24 2.04 -2.38 12.28
CA SER A 24 1.78 -3.72 11.75
C SER A 24 2.95 -4.26 10.90
N THR A 25 3.71 -3.38 10.24
CA THR A 25 4.91 -3.78 9.50
C THR A 25 6.05 -4.15 10.45
N LEU A 26 6.19 -3.44 11.59
CA LEU A 26 7.15 -3.78 12.64
C LEU A 26 6.83 -5.14 13.27
N GLU A 27 5.56 -5.42 13.55
CA GLU A 27 5.12 -6.72 14.08
C GLU A 27 5.50 -7.87 13.13
N ILE A 28 5.24 -7.73 11.82
CA ILE A 28 5.63 -8.72 10.80
C ILE A 28 7.15 -8.89 10.76
N PHE A 29 7.90 -7.79 10.87
CA PHE A 29 9.36 -7.83 10.88
C PHE A 29 9.90 -8.58 12.10
N ASP A 30 9.36 -8.30 13.30
CA ASP A 30 9.74 -8.97 14.53
C ASP A 30 9.39 -10.46 14.50
N GLU A 31 8.24 -10.83 13.92
CA GLU A 31 7.87 -12.23 13.67
C GLU A 31 8.88 -12.91 12.74
N LEU A 32 9.28 -12.27 11.64
CA LEU A 32 10.27 -12.82 10.70
C LEU A 32 11.62 -13.05 11.39
N VAL A 33 12.08 -12.08 12.18
CA VAL A 33 13.28 -12.19 13.00
C VAL A 33 13.14 -13.34 14.01
N GLY A 34 11.98 -13.49 14.63
CA GLY A 34 11.67 -14.59 15.54
C GLY A 34 11.76 -15.95 14.86
N PHE A 35 11.22 -16.09 13.65
CA PHE A 35 11.30 -17.33 12.88
C PHE A 35 12.75 -17.68 12.50
N VAL A 36 13.53 -16.70 12.06
CA VAL A 36 14.95 -16.90 11.72
C VAL A 36 15.73 -17.36 12.95
N LYS A 37 15.60 -16.65 14.08
CA LYS A 37 16.24 -17.03 15.35
C LYS A 37 15.85 -18.43 15.84
N SER A 38 14.61 -18.85 15.58
CA SER A 38 14.15 -20.18 16.00
C SER A 38 14.78 -21.34 15.22
N GLY A 39 15.34 -21.05 14.03
CA GLY A 39 16.02 -22.01 13.17
C GLY A 39 17.55 -21.94 13.21
N GLU A 40 18.11 -20.92 13.85
CA GLU A 40 19.57 -20.73 13.97
C GLU A 40 20.18 -21.66 15.03
N VAL A 41 21.43 -22.07 14.79
CA VAL A 41 22.25 -22.79 15.77
C VAL A 41 22.91 -21.77 16.70
N ASP A 42 23.04 -22.11 17.98
CA ASP A 42 23.65 -21.23 18.99
C ASP A 42 24.99 -20.65 18.49
N GLY A 43 25.04 -19.31 18.34
CA GLY A 43 26.24 -18.55 17.98
C GLY A 43 26.23 -17.90 16.59
N GLU A 44 25.21 -18.12 15.76
CA GLU A 44 25.01 -17.36 14.53
C GLU A 44 24.30 -16.02 14.79
N GLU A 45 24.79 -14.95 14.18
CA GLU A 45 24.14 -13.64 14.24
C GLU A 45 23.07 -13.53 13.14
N VAL A 46 21.88 -13.10 13.55
CA VAL A 46 20.77 -12.83 12.62
C VAL A 46 21.18 -11.82 11.55
N ASN A 47 21.13 -12.24 10.29
CA ASN A 47 21.39 -11.37 9.16
C ASN A 47 20.18 -10.50 8.82
N VAL A 48 20.10 -9.33 9.47
CA VAL A 48 19.04 -8.33 9.25
C VAL A 48 18.95 -7.86 7.79
N ALA A 49 20.05 -7.90 7.03
CA ALA A 49 20.04 -7.49 5.63
C ALA A 49 19.26 -8.48 4.76
N GLU A 50 19.41 -9.79 4.98
CA GLU A 50 18.64 -10.82 4.28
C GLU A 50 17.15 -10.76 4.64
N ILE A 51 16.83 -10.58 5.93
CA ILE A 51 15.45 -10.40 6.41
C ILE A 51 14.79 -9.22 5.71
N ARG A 52 15.49 -8.08 5.61
CA ARG A 52 15.01 -6.91 4.89
C ARG A 52 14.76 -7.22 3.42
N GLU A 53 15.68 -7.90 2.76
CA GLU A 53 15.55 -8.22 1.32
C GLU A 53 14.33 -9.10 1.06
N ILE A 54 14.10 -10.11 1.90
CA ILE A 54 12.91 -10.98 1.83
C ILE A 54 11.64 -10.16 2.03
N LEU A 55 11.61 -9.32 3.06
CA LEU A 55 10.42 -8.51 3.38
C LEU A 55 10.07 -7.54 2.24
N ILE A 56 11.07 -6.94 1.59
CA ILE A 56 10.84 -6.07 0.42
C ILE A 56 10.24 -6.88 -0.74
N LYS A 57 10.83 -8.03 -1.09
CA LYS A 57 10.33 -8.89 -2.19
C LYS A 57 8.88 -9.34 -1.94
N ASP A 58 8.58 -9.76 -0.72
CA ASP A 58 7.23 -10.18 -0.36
C ASP A 58 6.25 -9.02 -0.35
N PHE A 59 6.68 -7.83 0.06
CA PHE A 59 5.87 -6.63 -0.01
C PHE A 59 5.56 -6.22 -1.45
N GLU A 60 6.54 -6.29 -2.36
CA GLU A 60 6.33 -6.08 -3.80
C GLU A 60 5.29 -7.08 -4.35
N ILE A 61 5.45 -8.37 -4.03
CA ILE A 61 4.49 -9.41 -4.42
C ILE A 61 3.09 -9.11 -3.88
N PHE A 62 2.99 -8.65 -2.63
CA PHE A 62 1.72 -8.27 -2.00
C PHE A 62 1.06 -7.09 -2.71
N LEU A 63 1.83 -6.04 -3.01
CA LEU A 63 1.34 -4.88 -3.75
C LEU A 63 0.79 -5.30 -5.11
N ASP A 64 1.56 -6.07 -5.87
CA ASP A 64 1.21 -6.49 -7.23
C ASP A 64 0.03 -7.46 -7.28
N LYS A 65 0.02 -8.46 -6.40
CA LYS A 65 -1.00 -9.52 -6.46
C LYS A 65 -2.28 -9.18 -5.71
N LYS A 66 -2.23 -8.24 -4.76
CA LYS A 66 -3.37 -7.96 -3.86
C LYS A 66 -3.80 -6.49 -3.90
N ILE A 67 -2.90 -5.53 -3.71
CA ILE A 67 -3.28 -4.12 -3.53
C ILE A 67 -3.65 -3.45 -4.86
N ILE A 68 -2.76 -3.50 -5.85
CA ILE A 68 -2.98 -2.85 -7.15
C ILE A 68 -4.25 -3.38 -7.82
N PRO A 69 -4.48 -4.72 -7.93
CA PRO A 69 -5.69 -5.24 -8.56
C PRO A 69 -6.98 -4.85 -7.83
N LYS A 70 -6.94 -4.72 -6.49
CA LYS A 70 -8.11 -4.25 -5.72
C LYS A 70 -8.37 -2.76 -5.98
N SER A 71 -7.31 -1.95 -6.05
CA SER A 71 -7.44 -0.52 -6.36
C SER A 71 -8.07 -0.26 -7.73
N GLU A 72 -7.65 -1.02 -8.74
CA GLU A 72 -8.19 -0.92 -10.11
C GLU A 72 -9.67 -1.31 -10.18
N LYS A 73 -10.07 -2.37 -9.46
CA LYS A 73 -11.48 -2.78 -9.34
C LYS A 73 -12.34 -1.71 -8.65
N LEU A 74 -11.83 -1.07 -7.60
CA LEU A 74 -12.54 0.04 -6.93
C LEU A 74 -12.76 1.22 -7.86
N LYS A 75 -11.77 1.57 -8.70
CA LYS A 75 -11.92 2.63 -9.72
C LYS A 75 -12.97 2.25 -10.78
N SER A 76 -13.00 0.98 -11.18
CA SER A 76 -13.95 0.50 -12.19
C SER A 76 -15.40 0.50 -11.68
N ASN A 77 -15.63 0.16 -10.41
CA ASN A 77 -16.97 0.17 -9.81
C ASN A 77 -17.52 1.57 -9.49
N ASN A 78 -16.64 2.56 -9.28
CA ASN A 78 -17.08 3.95 -9.09
C ASN A 78 -17.48 4.65 -10.41
N ASN A 79 -17.06 4.12 -11.56
CA ASN A 79 -17.45 4.65 -12.87
C ASN A 79 -18.80 4.11 -13.39
N SER A 80 -19.41 3.13 -12.73
CA SER A 80 -20.71 2.57 -13.14
C SER A 80 -21.92 3.22 -12.46
N VAL A 81 -21.76 4.38 -11.80
CA VAL A 81 -22.84 5.10 -11.08
C VAL A 81 -22.95 6.57 -11.52
N SER A 82 -22.43 6.93 -12.69
CA SER A 82 -22.49 8.32 -13.18
C SER A 82 -22.89 8.38 -14.65
N ASP A 83 -24.09 7.90 -14.98
CA ASP A 83 -24.69 8.14 -16.30
C ASP A 83 -26.24 8.12 -16.23
N GLU A 84 -26.85 8.73 -15.21
CA GLU A 84 -28.32 8.87 -15.16
C GLU A 84 -28.78 9.97 -14.18
N ALA A 85 -28.33 11.22 -14.37
CA ALA A 85 -28.98 12.40 -13.76
C ALA A 85 -28.55 13.73 -14.41
N GLU A 86 -28.68 13.87 -15.73
CA GLU A 86 -28.85 15.20 -16.34
C GLU A 86 -30.09 15.20 -17.22
N GLU A 87 -30.84 16.31 -17.12
CA GLU A 87 -32.05 16.70 -17.85
C GLU A 87 -33.41 16.12 -17.43
N VAL A 88 -34.10 16.80 -16.49
CA VAL A 88 -35.31 17.58 -16.87
C VAL A 88 -35.64 18.72 -15.89
N ASN A 89 -35.65 19.93 -16.48
CA ASN A 89 -36.44 21.14 -16.18
C ASN A 89 -36.20 21.99 -14.92
N ALA A 90 -35.38 23.02 -15.14
CA ALA A 90 -35.64 24.37 -14.65
C ALA A 90 -36.66 25.09 -15.57
N ALA A 91 -37.87 25.32 -15.06
CA ALA A 91 -38.89 26.32 -15.44
C ALA A 91 -40.14 25.94 -14.62
N GLU A 92 -40.84 26.77 -13.85
CA GLU A 92 -41.08 28.21 -13.89
C GLU A 92 -41.73 28.61 -12.54
N GLU A 93 -41.30 29.73 -11.94
CA GLU A 93 -42.05 30.46 -10.91
C GLU A 93 -43.31 31.07 -11.56
N VAL A 94 -44.52 30.81 -11.03
CA VAL A 94 -45.60 31.76 -10.67
C VAL A 94 -46.63 31.04 -9.80
#